data_AF-A0A3A8EWX0-F1
#
_entry.id   AF-A0A3A8EWX0-F1
#
_cell.length_a   1.000
_cell.length_b   1.000
_cell.length_c   1.000
_cell.angle_alpha   90.00
_cell.angle_beta   90.00
_cell.angle_gamma   90.00
#
_symmetry.space_group_name_H-M   'P 1'
#
loop_
_entity.id
_entity.type
_entity.pdbx_description
1 polymer ?
#
loop_
_entity_poly.entity_id
_entity_poly.type
_entity_poly.pdbx_seq_one_letter_code
_entity_poly.pdbx_strand_id
1 'polypeptide(L)' 'MKENRKKSVDVRVRVSIDLHERLKAKSKNDERSMNYLTNKAIELFLEQKGAKA' A
#
# COMPACT_ATOMS: atom_id res chain seq x y z
N MET A 1 25.81 13.98 0.15
CA MET A 1 25.24 13.60 1.46
C MET A 1 23.89 12.97 1.19
N LYS A 2 23.66 11.71 1.60
CA LYS A 2 22.40 10.99 1.29
C LYS A 2 21.27 11.57 2.15
N GLU A 3 20.60 12.60 1.64
CA GLU A 3 19.39 13.16 2.24
C GLU A 3 18.38 12.05 2.56
N ASN A 4 17.98 11.99 3.83
CA ASN A 4 16.69 11.52 4.31
C ASN A 4 16.02 10.37 3.54
N ARG A 5 16.66 9.20 3.43
CA ARG A 5 15.87 7.97 3.32
C ARG A 5 15.09 7.82 4.63
N LYS A 6 13.89 8.42 4.70
CA LYS A 6 12.93 8.19 5.78
C LYS A 6 12.89 6.68 5.98
N LYS A 7 13.31 6.21 7.16
CA LYS A 7 13.33 4.77 7.45
C LYS A 7 11.91 4.25 7.28
N SER A 8 11.74 3.27 6.39
CA SER A 8 10.47 2.55 6.28
C SER A 8 10.21 1.79 7.57
N VAL A 9 8.95 1.79 8.02
CA VAL A 9 8.51 0.99 9.16
C VAL A 9 7.73 -0.20 8.62
N ASP A 10 8.12 -1.40 9.02
CA ASP A 10 7.42 -2.61 8.64
C ASP A 10 6.15 -2.78 9.49
N VAL A 11 5.02 -2.97 8.81
CA VAL A 11 3.71 -3.14 9.45
C VAL A 11 3.19 -4.54 9.13
N ARG A 12 2.88 -5.31 10.18
CA ARG A 12 2.19 -6.60 10.03
C ARG A 12 0.68 -6.36 10.02
N VAL A 13 0.01 -6.78 8.95
CA VAL A 13 -1.45 -6.70 8.79
C VAL A 13 -2.07 -8.09 8.68
N ARG A 14 -3.29 -8.25 9.21
CA ARG A 14 -4.12 -9.43 8.98
C ARG A 14 -5.19 -9.05 7.96
N VAL A 15 -5.28 -9.82 6.88
CA VAL A 15 -6.27 -9.66 5.81
C VAL A 15 -6.93 -11.00 5.54
N SER A 16 -8.13 -10.99 4.95
CA SER A 16 -8.73 -12.24 4.48
C SER A 16 -7.90 -12.85 3.34
N ILE A 17 -8.00 -14.16 3.19
CA ILE A 17 -7.32 -14.91 2.12
C ILE A 17 -7.72 -14.38 0.75
N ASP A 18 -9.02 -14.12 0.54
CA ASP A 18 -9.53 -13.59 -0.73
C ASP A 18 -8.93 -12.23 -1.06
N LEU A 19 -8.72 -11.36 -0.06
CA LEU A 19 -8.12 -10.06 -0.27
C LEU A 19 -6.63 -10.18 -0.64
N HIS A 20 -5.92 -11.11 0.02
CA HIS A 20 -4.52 -11.40 -0.31
C HIS A 20 -4.37 -11.90 -1.75
N GLU A 21 -5.19 -12.86 -2.20
CA GLU A 21 -5.10 -13.41 -3.55
C GLU A 21 -5.43 -12.36 -4.62
N ARG A 22 -6.44 -11.51 -4.37
CA ARG A 22 -6.77 -10.39 -5.25
C ARG A 22 -5.62 -9.38 -5.35
N LEU A 23 -4.98 -9.05 -4.22
CA LEU A 23 -3.83 -8.13 -4.20
C LEU A 23 -2.64 -8.72 -4.96
N LYS A 24 -2.37 -10.02 -4.79
CA LYS A 24 -1.31 -10.75 -5.48
C LYS A 24 -1.55 -10.84 -6.99
N ALA A 25 -2.78 -11.04 -7.42
CA ALA A 25 -3.14 -11.01 -8.84
C ALA A 25 -2.92 -9.60 -9.43
N LYS A 26 -3.39 -8.56 -8.72
CA LYS A 26 -3.19 -7.17 -9.14
C LYS A 26 -1.71 -6.77 -9.21
N SER A 27 -0.90 -7.22 -8.25
CA SER A 27 0.53 -6.92 -8.23
C SER A 27 1.25 -7.50 -9.45
N LYS A 28 0.85 -8.69 -9.91
CA LYS A 28 1.36 -9.28 -11.16
C LYS A 28 0.94 -8.50 -12.39
N ASN A 29 -0.35 -8.14 -12.49
CA ASN A 29 -0.89 -7.43 -13.65
C ASN A 29 -0.32 -6.01 -13.80
N ASP A 30 -0.10 -5.31 -12.68
CA ASP A 30 0.39 -3.93 -12.68
C ASP A 30 1.93 -3.86 -12.72
N GLU A 31 2.64 -5.00 -12.72
CA GLU A 31 4.10 -5.11 -12.56
C GLU A 31 4.64 -4.33 -11.35
N ARG A 32 3.89 -4.36 -10.25
CA ARG A 32 4.24 -3.68 -8.98
C ARG A 32 4.32 -4.67 -7.83
N SER A 33 5.07 -4.30 -6.79
CA SER A 33 5.06 -5.08 -5.54
C SER A 33 3.74 -4.91 -4.80
N MET A 34 3.30 -5.94 -4.06
CA MET A 34 2.14 -5.81 -3.17
C MET A 34 2.34 -4.69 -2.14
N ASN A 35 3.58 -4.49 -1.66
CA ASN A 35 3.89 -3.41 -0.73
C ASN A 35 3.63 -2.02 -1.34
N TYR A 36 3.99 -1.83 -2.61
CA TYR A 36 3.70 -0.58 -3.33
C TYR A 36 2.19 -0.32 -3.42
N LEU A 37 1.43 -1.35 -3.80
CA LEU A 37 -0.03 -1.24 -3.92
C LEU A 37 -0.70 -0.97 -2.55
N THR A 38 -0.23 -1.63 -1.49
CA THR A 38 -0.71 -1.39 -0.12
C THR A 38 -0.42 0.04 0.32
N ASN A 39 0.80 0.54 0.11
CA ASN A 39 1.13 1.93 0.45
C ASN A 39 0.27 2.93 -0.33
N LYS A 40 0.02 2.69 -1.62
CA LYS A 40 -0.87 3.53 -2.43
C LYS A 40 -2.31 3.51 -1.96
N ALA A 41 -2.82 2.35 -1.56
CA ALA A 41 -4.15 2.25 -0.97
C ALA A 41 -4.26 3.02 0.37
N ILE A 42 -3.20 2.99 1.19
CA ILE A 42 -3.13 3.75 2.44
C ILE A 42 -3.08 5.25 2.17
N GLU A 43 -2.24 5.71 1.22
CA GLU A 43 -2.18 7.11 0.79
C GLU A 43 -3.57 7.60 0.34
N LEU A 44 -4.21 6.88 -0.59
CA LEU A 44 -5.56 7.19 -1.07
C LEU A 44 -6.60 7.26 0.06
N PHE A 45 -6.58 6.30 0.98
CA PHE A 45 -7.52 6.27 2.10
C PHE A 45 -7.34 7.45 3.05
N LEU A 46 -6.08 7.87 3.29
CA LEU A 46 -5.77 9.03 4.13
C LEU A 46 -6.11 10.35 3.44
N GLU A 47 -5.83 10.46 2.14
CA GLU A 47 -6.14 11.64 1.33
C GLU A 47 -7.66 11.85 1.17
N GLN A 48 -8.43 10.77 1.02
CA GLN A 48 -9.90 10.84 0.96
C GLN A 48 -10.54 11.46 2.22
N LYS A 49 -9.88 11.40 3.38
CA LYS A 49 -10.35 12.08 4.60
C LYS A 49 -10.14 13.60 4.60
N GLY A 50 -9.36 14.12 3.65
CA GLY A 50 -9.18 15.57 3.42
C GLY A 50 -10.28 16.19 2.55
N ALA A 51 -10.97 15.39 1.74
CA ALA A 51 -12.17 15.80 1.00
C ALA A 51 -13.42 15.60 1.87
N LYS A 52 -13.50 16.33 2.99
CA LYS A 52 -14.80 16.54 3.64
C LYS A 52 -15.63 17.45 2.73
N ALA A 53 -16.84 16.99 2.41
CA ALA A 53 -17.94 17.79 1.90
C ALA A 53 -18.24 18.99 2.81
#